data_AF-A0A7X7T855-F1
#
_entry.id   AF-A0A7X7T855-F1
#
_cell.length_a   1.000
_cell.length_b   1.000
_cell.length_c   1.000
_cell.angle_alpha   90.00
_cell.angle_beta   90.00
_cell.angle_gamma   90.00
#
_symmetry.space_group_name_H-M   'P 1'
#
loop_
_entity.id
_entity.type
_entity.pdbx_description
1 polymer ?
#
loop_
_entity_poly.entity_id
_entity_poly.type
_entity_poly.pdbx_seq_one_letter_code
_entity_poly.pdbx_strand_id
1 'polypeptide(L)' 'MAVLNEQQRKFYEETRRVTKQEISDLENQIQEELQRVKQRIAELQNAQKAARQMYDAACQRLGIPNDLEESGSE' A
#
# COMPACT_ATOMS: atom_id res chain seq x y z
N MET A 1 31.60 -17.10 30.21
CA MET A 1 30.35 -16.36 29.89
C MET A 1 29.76 -15.90 31.20
N ALA A 2 29.56 -14.60 31.40
CA ALA A 2 28.95 -14.10 32.64
C ALA A 2 27.46 -14.49 32.66
N VAL A 3 27.04 -15.22 33.69
CA VAL A 3 25.63 -15.59 33.90
C VAL A 3 24.91 -14.36 34.44
N LEU A 4 23.81 -13.97 33.79
CA LEU A 4 22.97 -12.85 34.23
C LEU A 4 22.41 -13.13 35.63
N ASN A 5 22.38 -12.10 36.48
CA ASN A 5 21.66 -12.20 37.75
C ASN A 5 20.13 -12.18 37.52
N GLU A 6 19.35 -12.50 38.56
CA GLU A 6 17.90 -12.65 38.44
C GLU A 6 17.18 -11.35 38.00
N GLN A 7 17.65 -10.19 38.49
CA GLN A 7 17.11 -8.89 38.08
C GLN A 7 17.37 -8.58 36.61
N GLN A 8 18.60 -8.81 36.15
CA GLN A 8 18.96 -8.64 34.74
C GLN A 8 18.15 -9.57 33.85
N ARG A 9 17.96 -10.84 34.27
CA ARG A 9 17.13 -11.80 33.54
C ARG A 9 15.68 -11.31 33.40
N LYS A 10 15.05 -10.88 34.49
CA LYS A 10 13.68 -10.36 34.48
C LYS A 10 13.53 -9.12 33.58
N PHE A 11 14.50 -8.20 33.63
CA PHE A 11 14.51 -7.03 32.76
C PHE A 11 14.53 -7.42 31.28
N TYR A 12 15.47 -8.27 30.86
CA TYR A 12 15.60 -8.66 29.46
C TYR A 12 14.42 -9.52 28.97
N GLU A 13 13.84 -10.36 29.82
CA GLU A 13 12.64 -11.13 29.48
C GLU A 13 11.45 -10.21 29.25
N GLU A 14 11.26 -9.19 30.09
CA GLU A 14 10.18 -8.21 29.94
C GLU A 14 10.40 -7.32 28.73
N THR A 15 11.60 -6.77 28.53
CA THR A 15 11.94 -6.00 27.33
C THR A 15 11.69 -6.83 26.07
N ARG A 16 12.14 -8.10 26.04
CA ARG A 16 11.88 -8.99 24.91
C ARG A 16 10.40 -9.18 24.66
N ARG A 17 9.59 -9.35 25.70
CA ARG A 17 8.13 -9.53 25.60
C ARG A 17 7.47 -8.29 25.01
N VAL A 18 7.80 -7.11 25.53
CA VAL A 18 7.26 -5.83 25.07
C VAL A 18 7.66 -5.55 23.63
N THR A 19 8.95 -5.64 23.31
CA THR A 19 9.44 -5.39 21.94
C THR A 19 8.87 -6.39 20.93
N LYS A 20 8.63 -7.65 21.33
CA LYS A 20 7.96 -8.62 20.45
C LYS A 20 6.51 -8.20 20.15
N GLN A 21 5.79 -7.67 21.13
CA GLN A 21 4.44 -7.16 20.92
C GLN A 21 4.47 -5.93 20.01
N GLU A 22 5.38 -4.98 20.26
CA GLU A 22 5.55 -3.78 19.43
C GLU A 22 5.84 -4.14 17.97
N ILE A 23 6.69 -5.14 17.72
CA ILE A 23 6.96 -5.64 16.36
C ILE A 23 5.67 -6.15 15.71
N SER A 24 4.90 -6.98 16.42
CA SER A 24 3.64 -7.51 15.89
C SER A 24 2.63 -6.40 15.58
N ASP A 25 2.56 -5.38 16.43
CA ASP A 25 1.66 -4.24 16.23
C ASP A 25 2.07 -3.39 15.03
N LEU A 26 3.39 -3.19 14.84
CA LEU A 26 3.94 -2.50 13.67
C LEU A 26 3.68 -3.30 12.38
N GLU A 27 3.85 -4.63 12.41
CA GLU A 27 3.55 -5.50 11.26
C GLU A 27 2.07 -5.39 10.85
N ASN A 28 1.16 -5.36 11.82
CA ASN A 28 -0.27 -5.18 11.56
C ASN A 28 -0.57 -3.82 10.92
N GLN A 29 0.01 -2.74 11.43
CA GLN A 29 -0.15 -1.39 10.86
C GLN A 29 0.38 -1.32 9.42
N ILE A 30 1.54 -1.93 9.15
CA ILE A 30 2.10 -2.00 7.79
C ILE A 30 1.13 -2.72 6.85
N GLN A 31 0.55 -3.85 7.27
CA GLN A 31 -0.40 -4.58 6.44
C GLN A 31 -1.68 -3.76 6.18
N GLU A 32 -2.19 -3.06 7.19
CA GLU A 32 -3.36 -2.21 7.03
C GLU A 32 -3.11 -1.08 6.01
N GLU A 33 -1.99 -0.38 6.12
CA GLU A 33 -1.63 0.69 5.18
C GLU A 33 -1.41 0.15 3.77
N LEU A 34 -0.80 -1.04 3.61
CA LEU A 34 -0.68 -1.68 2.31
C LEU A 34 -2.04 -1.97 1.67
N GLN A 35 -3.04 -2.39 2.46
CA GLN A 35 -4.39 -2.61 1.93
C GLN A 35 -5.07 -1.29 1.54
N ARG A 36 -4.91 -0.24 2.34
CA ARG A 36 -5.41 1.11 2.01
C ARG A 36 -4.82 1.62 0.70
N VAL A 37 -3.51 1.47 0.51
CA VAL A 37 -2.83 1.87 -0.73
C VAL A 37 -3.34 1.06 -1.92
N LYS A 38 -3.53 -0.26 -1.78
CA LYS A 38 -4.10 -1.10 -2.86
C LYS A 38 -5.50 -0.64 -3.25
N GLN A 39 -6.36 -0.36 -2.28
CA GLN A 39 -7.71 0.15 -2.54
C GLN A 39 -7.66 1.49 -3.26
N ARG A 40 -6.78 2.41 -2.81
CA ARG A 40 -6.62 3.72 -3.45
C ARG A 40 -6.13 3.62 -4.89
N ILE A 41 -5.20 2.71 -5.17
CA ILE A 41 -4.72 2.46 -6.54
C ILE A 41 -5.86 1.97 -7.43
N ALA A 42 -6.67 1.02 -6.95
CA ALA A 42 -7.81 0.50 -7.71
C ALA A 42 -8.84 1.59 -8.03
N GLU A 43 -9.15 2.47 -7.07
CA GLU A 43 -10.01 3.63 -7.30
C GLU A 43 -9.46 4.56 -8.39
N LEU A 44 -8.16 4.89 -8.32
CA LEU A 44 -7.51 5.76 -9.29
C LEU A 44 -7.48 5.15 -10.69
N GLN A 45 -7.24 3.84 -10.80
CA GLN A 45 -7.30 3.12 -12.08
C GLN A 45 -8.70 3.15 -12.68
N ASN A 46 -9.74 2.96 -11.86
CA ASN A 46 -11.12 3.05 -12.31
C ASN A 46 -11.48 4.47 -12.78
N ALA A 47 -11.07 5.50 -12.04
CA ALA A 47 -11.27 6.89 -12.43
C ALA A 47 -10.52 7.24 -13.73
N GLN A 48 -9.27 6.76 -13.88
CA GLN A 48 -8.50 6.93 -15.10
C GLN A 48 -9.19 6.27 -16.30
N LYS A 49 -9.70 5.05 -16.13
CA LYS A 49 -10.44 4.34 -17.18
C LYS A 49 -11.69 5.11 -17.61
N ALA A 50 -12.46 5.64 -16.66
CA ALA A 50 -13.62 6.47 -16.96
C ALA A 50 -13.23 7.75 -17.71
N ALA A 51 -12.15 8.43 -17.29
CA ALA A 51 -11.63 9.60 -17.97
C ALA A 51 -11.19 9.30 -19.41
N ARG A 52 -10.53 8.16 -19.64
CA ARG A 52 -10.16 7.70 -21.00
C ARG A 52 -11.37 7.45 -21.88
N GLN A 53 -12.43 6.82 -21.35
CA GLN A 53 -13.68 6.61 -22.09
C GLN A 53 -14.35 7.93 -22.46
N MET A 54 -14.34 8.91 -21.56
CA MET A 54 -14.88 10.25 -21.85
C MET A 54 -14.04 10.97 -22.90
N TYR A 55 -12.71 10.87 -22.84
CA TYR A 55 -11.81 11.44 -23.83
C TYR A 55 -12.07 10.84 -25.21
N ASP A 56 -12.15 9.52 -25.30
CA ASP A 56 -12.44 8.81 -26.54
C ASP A 56 -13.79 9.25 -27.15
N ALA A 57 -14.84 9.30 -26.34
CA ALA A 57 -16.14 9.79 -26.79
C ALA A 57 -16.09 11.25 -27.28
N ALA A 58 -15.25 12.10 -26.68
CA ALA A 58 -15.06 13.47 -27.12
C ALA A 58 -14.32 13.53 -28.47
N CYS A 59 -13.23 12.78 -28.63
CA CYS A 59 -12.48 12.68 -29.89
C CYS A 59 -13.37 12.22 -31.04
N GLN A 60 -14.16 11.17 -30.83
CA GLN A 60 -15.12 10.65 -31.81
C GLN A 60 -16.16 11.70 -32.23
N ARG A 61 -16.70 12.47 -31.27
CA ARG A 61 -17.67 13.54 -31.57
C ARG A 61 -17.06 14.71 -32.32
N LEU A 62 -15.79 15.03 -32.04
CA LEU A 62 -15.05 16.09 -32.71
C LEU A 62 -14.50 15.66 -34.08
N GLY A 63 -14.55 14.36 -34.40
CA GLY A 63 -13.98 13.80 -35.63
C GLY A 63 -12.46 13.86 -35.68
N ILE A 64 -11.81 13.95 -34.50
CA ILE A 64 -10.36 13.99 -34.38
C ILE A 64 -9.82 12.62 -33.93
N PRO A 65 -8.62 12.21 -34.38
CA PRO A 65 -7.99 10.98 -33.91
C PRO A 65 -7.73 11.02 -32.40
N ASN A 66 -7.92 9.88 -31.73
CA ASN A 66 -7.62 9.72 -30.32
C ASN A 66 -6.15 9.29 -30.14
N ASP A 67 -5.31 10.22 -29.69
CA ASP A 67 -3.89 10.03 -29.42
C ASP A 67 -3.59 9.23 -28.13
N LEU A 68 -4.60 9.04 -27.27
CA LEU A 68 -4.46 8.27 -26.03
C LEU A 68 -4.80 6.78 -26.20
N GLU A 69 -5.37 6.35 -27.34
CA GLU A 69 -5.62 4.92 -27.63
C GLU A 69 -4.31 4.15 -27.90
N GLU A 70 -3.33 4.74 -28.57
CA GLU A 70 -2.04 4.05 -28.85
C GLU A 70 -1.20 3.83 -27.59
N SER A 71 -1.37 4.65 -26.55
CA SER A 71 -0.61 4.54 -25.28
C SER A 71 -1.18 3.51 -24.29
N GLY A 72 -2.23 2.76 -24.67
CA GLY A 72 -2.97 1.85 -23.79
C GLY A 72 -2.74 0.35 -24.04
N SER A 73 -1.86 -0.02 -24.97
CA SER A 73 -1.66 -1.41 -25.42
C SER A 73 -0.40 -2.11 -24.89
N GLU A 74 0.29 -1.56 -23.87
CA GLU A 74 1.46 -2.17 -23.21
C GLU A 74 1.24 -2.38 -21.71
#